data_AF-A0A8J4A485-F1
#
_entry.id   AF-A0A8J4A485-F1
#
_cell.length_a   1.000
_cell.length_b   1.000
_cell.length_c   1.000
_cell.angle_alpha   90.00
_cell.angle_beta   90.00
_cell.angle_gamma   90.00
#
_symmetry.space_group_name_H-M   'P 1'
#
loop_
_entity.id
_entity.type
_entity.pdbx_description
1 polymer ?
#
loop_
_entity_poly.entity_id
_entity_poly.type
_entity_poly.pdbx_seq_one_letter_code
_entity_poly.pdbx_strand_id
1 'polypeptide(L)' 'MSNQSTGYCPDPGCWTAVARALDRVGLPHPGDFTERFVFRRCPSCGERNIVRDDDFTCAPCDSALPTQWNVTSG' A
#
# COMPACT_ATOMS: atom_id res chain seq x y z
N MET A 1 5.89 -19.06 16.71
CA MET A 1 6.24 -18.63 15.34
C MET A 1 5.54 -17.29 15.10
N SER A 2 6.22 -16.16 15.29
CA SER A 2 5.68 -14.85 14.87
C SER A 2 6.03 -14.67 13.40
N ASN A 3 5.08 -14.23 12.58
CA ASN A 3 5.34 -13.90 11.20
C ASN A 3 6.35 -12.74 11.16
N GLN A 4 7.62 -13.04 10.86
CA GLN A 4 8.69 -12.05 10.68
C GLN A 4 8.70 -11.45 9.27
N SER A 5 7.62 -11.61 8.50
CA SER A 5 7.41 -10.82 7.29
C SER A 5 7.14 -9.40 7.75
N THR A 6 8.19 -8.58 7.80
CA THR A 6 8.06 -7.13 7.78
C THR A 6 7.31 -6.84 6.49
N GLY A 7 5.98 -6.73 6.59
CA GLY A 7 5.11 -6.39 5.47
C GLY A 7 5.48 -4.99 5.00
N TYR A 8 6.54 -4.90 4.20
CA TYR A 8 6.92 -3.70 3.51
C TYR A 8 5.79 -3.46 2.51
N CYS A 9 4.93 -2.50 2.83
CA CYS A 9 3.99 -1.97 1.85
C CYS A 9 4.80 -1.01 0.97
N PRO A 10 5.11 -1.38 -0.27
CA PRO A 10 5.87 -0.51 -1.12
C PRO A 10 4.98 0.68 -1.54
N ASP A 11 5.57 1.88 -1.61
CA ASP A 11 4.87 3.07 -2.07
C ASP A 11 4.23 2.83 -3.45
N PRO A 12 3.01 3.33 -3.76
CA PRO A 12 2.39 3.12 -5.08
C PRO A 12 3.27 3.58 -6.27
N GLY A 13 4.16 4.56 -6.08
CA GLY A 13 5.13 5.01 -7.08
C GLY A 13 6.35 4.10 -7.26
N CYS A 14 6.53 3.08 -6.41
CA CYS A 14 7.67 2.16 -6.47
C CYS A 14 7.69 1.30 -7.74
N TRP A 15 6.55 1.14 -8.43
CA TRP A 15 6.42 0.25 -9.57
C TRP A 15 7.48 0.56 -10.65
N THR A 16 7.78 1.84 -10.88
CA THR A 16 8.80 2.26 -11.85
C THR A 16 10.18 1.67 -11.53
N ALA A 17 10.54 1.57 -10.25
CA ALA A 17 11.79 0.95 -9.83
C ALA A 17 11.77 -0.57 -9.99
N VAL A 18 10.62 -1.21 -9.72
CA VAL A 18 10.42 -2.66 -9.89
C VAL A 18 10.50 -3.04 -11.37
N ALA A 19 9.79 -2.33 -12.25
CA ALA A 19 9.81 -2.55 -13.70
C ALA A 19 11.25 -2.52 -14.25
N ARG A 20 12.02 -1.48 -13.90
CA ARG A 20 13.44 -1.38 -14.29
C ARG A 20 14.29 -2.56 -13.82
N ALA A 21 13.99 -3.15 -12.67
CA ALA A 21 14.72 -4.31 -12.18
C ALA A 21 14.34 -5.58 -12.95
N LEU A 22 13.05 -5.76 -13.27
CA LEU A 22 12.55 -6.86 -14.08
C LEU A 22 13.07 -6.80 -15.53
N ASP A 23 13.13 -5.60 -16.11
CA ASP A 23 13.71 -5.37 -17.45
C ASP A 23 15.17 -5.84 -17.52
N ARG A 24 15.98 -5.57 -16.49
CA ARG A 24 17.40 -5.98 -16.45
C ARG A 24 17.59 -7.49 -16.47
N VAL A 25 16.64 -8.24 -15.92
CA VAL A 25 16.68 -9.71 -15.88
C VAL A 25 15.86 -10.34 -17.00
N GLY A 26 15.29 -9.55 -17.91
CA GLY A 26 14.51 -10.02 -19.05
C GLY A 26 13.19 -10.68 -18.67
N LEU A 27 12.64 -10.37 -17.49
CA LEU A 27 11.38 -10.92 -17.04
C LEU A 27 10.21 -10.08 -17.57
N PRO A 28 9.24 -10.68 -18.30
CA PRO A 28 8.07 -9.95 -18.75
C PRO A 28 7.20 -9.56 -17.56
N HIS A 29 6.59 -8.38 -17.65
CA HIS A 29 5.70 -7.88 -16.62
C HIS A 29 4.53 -7.09 -17.21
N PRO A 30 3.36 -7.07 -16.55
CA PRO A 30 2.16 -6.43 -17.08
C PRO A 30 2.23 -4.89 -17.11
N GLY A 31 3.29 -4.29 -16.56
CA GLY A 31 3.48 -2.84 -16.56
C GLY A 31 2.80 -2.14 -15.38
N ASP A 32 2.19 -2.89 -14.45
CA ASP A 32 1.72 -2.45 -13.15
C ASP A 32 1.66 -3.61 -12.14
N PHE A 33 1.34 -3.35 -10.89
CA PHE A 33 0.93 -4.39 -9.95
C PHE A 33 -0.40 -5.01 -10.38
N THR A 34 -0.48 -6.34 -10.36
CA THR A 34 -1.73 -7.07 -10.63
C THR A 34 -2.80 -6.82 -9.57
N GLU A 35 -2.36 -6.53 -8.34
CA GLU A 35 -3.21 -6.22 -7.20
C GLU A 35 -2.66 -4.97 -6.51
N ARG A 36 -3.50 -3.95 -6.34
CA ARG A 36 -3.12 -2.69 -5.72
C ARG A 36 -3.79 -2.58 -4.36
N PHE A 37 -2.99 -2.60 -3.29
CA PHE A 37 -3.48 -2.36 -1.94
C PHE A 37 -3.08 -0.96 -1.49
N VAL A 38 -4.07 -0.12 -1.22
CA VAL A 38 -3.87 1.25 -0.78
C VAL A 38 -4.05 1.31 0.74
N PHE A 39 -2.96 1.48 1.47
CA PHE A 39 -3.00 1.59 2.93
C PHE A 39 -3.18 3.02 3.40
N ARG A 40 -3.96 3.22 4.45
CA ARG A 40 -4.15 4.52 5.13
C ARG A 40 -4.10 4.36 6.62
N ARG A 41 -3.48 5.32 7.31
CA ARG A 41 -3.55 5.43 8.75
C ARG A 41 -4.69 6.37 9.13
N CYS A 42 -5.62 5.93 9.96
CA CYS A 42 -6.67 6.81 10.46
C CYS A 42 -6.08 7.83 11.43
N PRO A 43 -6.28 9.15 11.22
CA PRO A 43 -5.85 10.17 12.17
C PRO A 43 -6.66 10.15 13.46
N SER A 44 -7.92 9.67 13.43
CA SER A 44 -8.81 9.65 14.60
C SER A 44 -8.48 8.53 15.59
N CYS A 45 -8.31 7.29 15.11
CA CYS A 45 -8.07 6.13 15.98
C CYS A 45 -6.66 5.53 15.85
N GLY A 46 -5.84 5.99 14.90
CA GLY A 46 -4.48 5.50 14.68
C GLY A 46 -4.37 4.18 13.92
N GLU A 47 -5.49 3.52 13.63
CA GLU A 47 -5.52 2.21 12.95
C GLU A 47 -5.10 2.28 11.48
N ARG A 48 -4.52 1.18 11.00
CA ARG A 48 -4.16 1.02 9.58
C ARG A 48 -5.29 0.32 8.83
N ASN A 49 -5.79 0.98 7.81
CA ASN A 49 -6.88 0.53 6.96
C ASN A 49 -6.37 0.23 5.56
N ILE A 50 -7.03 -0.71 4.89
CA ILE A 50 -6.89 -0.96 3.45
C ILE A 50 -8.10 -0.31 2.78
N VAL A 51 -7.86 0.65 1.90
CA VAL A 51 -8.88 1.28 1.07
C VAL A 51 -9.32 0.26 0.02
N ARG A 52 -10.63 0.01 -0.06
CA ARG A 52 -11.25 -0.87 -1.04
C ARG A 52 -12.16 -0.03 -1.92
N ASP A 53 -12.09 -0.21 -3.24
CA ASP A 53 -12.97 0.47 -4.20
C ASP A 53 -13.01 2.01 -4.02
N ASP A 54 -11.86 2.62 -3.69
CA ASP A 54 -11.71 4.04 -3.38
C ASP A 54 -12.57 4.55 -2.19
N ASP A 55 -12.99 3.64 -1.30
CA ASP A 55 -13.64 3.98 -0.04
C ASP A 55 -12.63 4.38 1.04
N PHE A 56 -12.51 5.69 1.27
CA PHE A 56 -11.66 6.28 2.30
C PHE A 56 -12.38 6.38 3.64
N THR A 57 -12.96 5.28 4.12
CA THR A 57 -13.64 5.19 5.42
C THR A 57 -12.89 4.24 6.35
N CYS A 58 -12.67 4.67 7.59
CA CYS A 58 -12.02 3.86 8.61
C CYS A 58 -12.99 2.79 9.14
N ALA A 59 -12.72 1.50 8.90
CA ALA A 59 -13.63 0.44 9.33
C ALA A 59 -13.85 0.34 10.86
N PRO A 60 -12.87 0.69 11.73
CA PRO A 60 -13.09 0.71 13.17
C PRO A 60 -13.91 1.87 13.73
N CYS A 61 -13.86 3.06 13.12
CA CYS A 61 -14.41 4.28 13.74
C CYS A 61 -15.20 5.19 12.79
N ASP A 62 -15.45 4.74 11.56
CA ASP A 62 -16.21 5.42 10.51
C ASP A 62 -15.72 6.84 10.16
N SER A 63 -14.51 7.20 10.59
CA SER A 63 -13.88 8.47 10.25
C SER A 63 -13.33 8.46 8.83
N ALA A 64 -13.39 9.60 8.16
CA ALA A 64 -12.77 9.78 6.85
C ALA A 64 -11.24 9.59 6.92
N LEU A 65 -10.71 8.83 5.97
CA LEU A 65 -9.28 8.59 5.78
C LEU A 65 -8.70 9.63 4.80
N PRO A 66 -7.43 10.03 4.95
CA PRO A 66 -6.78 10.93 4.00
C PRO A 66 -6.68 10.30 2.60
N THR A 67 -6.90 11.09 1.55
CA THR A 67 -6.71 10.65 0.16
C THR A 67 -5.24 10.50 -0.19
N GLN A 68 -4.37 11.26 0.46
CA GLN A 68 -2.92 11.18 0.31
C GLN A 68 -2.33 10.10 1.21
N TRP A 69 -1.20 9.51 0.79
CA TRP A 69 -0.46 8.53 1.57
C TRP A 69 0.02 9.13 2.90
N ASN A 70 -0.24 8.43 4.01
CA ASN A 70 0.11 8.90 5.36
C ASN A 70 0.63 7.77 6.28
N VAL A 71 1.11 6.67 5.71
CA VAL A 71 1.71 5.57 6.47
C VAL A 71 3.23 5.76 6.47
N THR A 72 3.80 6.13 7.61
CA THR A 72 5.24 6.17 7.82
C THR A 72 5.69 4.90 8.55
N SER A 73 6.86 4.36 8.19
CA SER A 73 7.56 3.37 9.00
C SER A 73 7.99 4.03 10.29
N GLY A 74 7.26 3.75 11.38
CA GLY A 74 7.69 4.11 12.74
C GLY A 74 8.75 3.14 13.24
#